data_AF-A0A8S0RWV6-F1
#
_entry.id   AF-A0A8S0RWV6-F1
#
_cell.length_a   1.000
_cell.length_b   1.000
_cell.length_c   1.000
_cell.angle_alpha   90.00
_cell.angle_beta   90.00
_cell.angle_gamma   90.00
#
_symmetry.space_group_name_H-M   'P 1'
#
loop_
_entity.id
_entity.type
_entity.pdbx_description
1 polymer ?
#
loop_
_entity_poly.entity_id
_entity_poly.type
_entity_poly.pdbx_seq_one_letter_code
_entity_poly.pdbx_strand_id
1 'polypeptide(L)'
;MGSSMFFLTLAEKNVDVRYWEAECFRIDADNKKVYCQSNLTTNLDGEEEFVVDYVYLVIAIGARANTFNIPGVVENCHLLKRIRRTVIDCFEKASLSSLTDEERKKVLHFVVIGGGPTGVEFAAELHDYVNEDLVRLYPKAKDLVKMTLPEQQIIF
;
A
#
# COMPACT_ATOMS: atom_id res chain seq x y z
N MET A 1 -7.90 -6.38 -6.01
CA MET A 1 -6.78 -5.44 -6.17
C MET A 1 -5.54 -6.29 -6.37
N GLY A 2 -5.27 -6.62 -7.64
CA GLY A 2 -4.36 -7.68 -8.07
C GLY A 2 -2.92 -7.40 -7.67
N SER A 3 -2.21 -8.46 -7.28
CA SER A 3 -0.77 -8.38 -7.13
C SER A 3 -0.19 -8.63 -8.51
N SER A 4 0.26 -7.58 -9.19
CA SER A 4 1.11 -7.74 -10.38
C SER A 4 2.26 -8.67 -10.00
N MET A 5 2.34 -9.83 -10.65
CA MET A 5 3.40 -10.80 -10.38
C MET A 5 4.57 -10.47 -11.29
N PHE A 6 5.70 -10.10 -10.71
CA PHE A 6 6.90 -9.77 -11.47
C PHE A 6 7.80 -11.01 -11.54
N PHE A 7 7.96 -11.58 -12.73
CA PHE A 7 9.00 -12.57 -13.00
C PHE A 7 10.21 -11.88 -13.63
N LEU A 8 11.33 -11.89 -12.91
CA LEU A 8 12.63 -11.46 -13.42
C LEU A 8 13.55 -12.68 -13.43
N THR A 9 13.96 -13.12 -14.62
CA THR A 9 15.03 -14.11 -14.76
C THR A 9 16.33 -13.31 -14.87
N LEU A 10 17.14 -13.28 -13.81
CA LEU A 10 18.45 -12.62 -13.82
C LEU A 10 19.45 -13.47 -14.60
N ALA A 11 20.27 -12.83 -15.42
CA ALA A 11 21.37 -13.50 -16.07
C ALA A 11 22.54 -12.59 -16.48
N GLU A 12 23.74 -13.16 -16.42
CA GLU A 12 24.98 -12.56 -16.92
C GLU A 12 25.04 -12.51 -18.45
N LYS A 13 26.00 -11.72 -18.97
CA LYS A 13 26.20 -11.39 -20.39
C LYS A 13 26.00 -12.61 -21.32
N ASN A 14 25.04 -12.49 -22.26
CA ASN A 14 24.52 -13.49 -23.21
C ASN A 14 23.39 -14.42 -22.72
N VAL A 15 22.33 -13.88 -22.12
CA VAL A 15 21.12 -14.68 -21.82
C VAL A 15 19.85 -14.01 -22.34
N ASP A 16 19.00 -14.82 -22.97
CA ASP A 16 17.64 -14.47 -23.40
C ASP A 16 16.76 -14.24 -22.16
N VAL A 17 16.38 -12.99 -21.90
CA VAL A 17 15.49 -12.62 -20.79
C VAL A 17 14.13 -12.27 -21.36
N ARG A 18 13.10 -12.96 -20.88
CA ARG A 18 11.70 -12.69 -21.22
C ARG A 18 10.99 -12.10 -20.01
N TYR A 19 10.15 -11.10 -20.28
CA TYR A 19 9.35 -10.39 -19.28
C TYR A 19 7.88 -10.44 -19.69
N TRP A 20 7.01 -10.73 -18.72
CA TRP A 20 5.57 -10.72 -18.88
C TRP A 20 4.94 -9.85 -17.79
N GLU A 21 4.10 -8.91 -18.19
CA GLU A 21 3.28 -8.12 -17.26
C GLU A 21 1.96 -8.86 -17.01
N ALA A 22 1.96 -9.76 -16.03
CA ALA A 22 0.81 -10.63 -15.73
C ALA A 22 0.71 -10.96 -14.23
N GLU A 23 -0.46 -11.37 -13.78
CA GLU A 23 -0.66 -11.97 -12.45
C GLU A 23 -0.66 -13.49 -12.60
N CYS A 24 0.20 -14.21 -11.85
CA CYS A 24 0.04 -15.66 -11.75
C CYS A 24 -0.94 -16.01 -10.64
N PHE A 25 -1.94 -16.80 -11.02
CA PHE A 25 -3.02 -17.20 -10.14
C PHE A 25 -2.95 -18.67 -9.73
N ARG A 26 -2.11 -19.47 -10.40
CA ARG A 26 -1.88 -20.87 -10.07
C ARG A 26 -0.49 -21.36 -10.45
N ILE A 27 0.08 -22.21 -9.59
CA ILE A 27 1.33 -22.96 -9.83
C ILE A 27 0.99 -24.45 -9.75
N ASP A 28 1.33 -25.18 -10.81
CA ASP A 28 1.27 -26.64 -10.86
C ASP A 28 2.71 -27.18 -10.74
N ALA A 29 3.04 -27.69 -9.55
CA ALA A 29 4.38 -28.18 -9.24
C ALA A 29 4.67 -29.55 -9.88
N ASP A 30 3.65 -30.39 -10.02
CA ASP A 30 3.77 -31.75 -10.55
C ASP A 30 4.09 -31.71 -12.06
N ASN A 31 3.40 -30.82 -12.79
CA ASN A 31 3.59 -30.63 -14.23
C ASN A 31 4.58 -29.50 -14.57
N LYS A 32 5.15 -28.85 -13.56
CA LYS A 32 6.07 -27.70 -13.69
C LYS A 32 5.54 -26.57 -14.58
N LYS A 33 4.32 -26.12 -14.28
CA LYS A 33 3.62 -25.06 -15.02
C LYS A 33 3.19 -23.91 -14.13
N VAL A 34 3.22 -22.70 -14.67
CA VAL A 34 2.68 -21.49 -14.05
C VAL A 34 1.56 -20.95 -14.93
N TYR A 35 0.41 -20.66 -14.33
CA TYR A 35 -0.75 -20.08 -15.01
C TYR A 35 -0.81 -18.59 -14.69
N CYS A 36 -0.83 -17.79 -15.74
CA CYS A 36 -0.74 -16.34 -15.70
C CYS A 36 -1.92 -15.71 -16.44
N GLN A 37 -2.31 -14.53 -16.01
CA GLN A 37 -3.34 -13.71 -16.63
C GLN A 37 -2.81 -12.29 -16.87
N SER A 38 -2.94 -11.80 -18.09
CA SER A 38 -2.56 -10.41 -18.41
C SER A 38 -3.55 -9.42 -17.81
N ASN A 39 -3.04 -8.39 -17.14
CA ASN A 39 -3.84 -7.26 -16.64
C ASN A 39 -3.91 -6.09 -17.65
N LEU A 40 -3.38 -6.26 -18.86
CA LEU A 40 -3.42 -5.25 -19.91
C LEU A 40 -4.78 -5.28 -20.60
N THR A 41 -5.61 -4.27 -20.38
CA THR A 41 -6.80 -4.01 -21.20
C THR A 41 -6.35 -3.47 -22.56
N THR A 42 -6.05 -4.35 -23.51
CA THR A 42 -6.05 -3.96 -24.92
C THR A 42 -7.50 -3.78 -25.37
N ASN A 43 -7.81 -2.76 -26.20
CA ASN A 43 -9.13 -2.56 -26.81
C ASN A 43 -9.51 -3.67 -27.83
N LEU A 44 -8.88 -4.84 -27.71
CA LEU A 44 -9.03 -6.05 -28.49
C LEU A 44 -9.17 -7.17 -27.47
N ASP A 45 -10.42 -7.58 -27.25
CA ASP A 45 -10.94 -8.78 -26.61
C ASP A 45 -10.03 -9.55 -25.61
N GLY A 46 -10.37 -9.41 -24.32
CA GLY A 46 -10.20 -10.47 -23.31
C GLY A 46 -9.00 -10.37 -22.38
N GLU A 47 -9.21 -10.81 -21.13
CA GLU A 47 -8.10 -11.15 -20.23
C GLU A 47 -7.41 -12.40 -20.78
N GLU A 48 -6.23 -12.23 -21.38
CA GLU A 48 -5.48 -13.34 -21.97
C GLU A 48 -4.82 -14.18 -20.87
N GLU A 49 -5.33 -15.39 -20.65
CA GLU A 49 -4.68 -16.41 -19.83
C GLU A 49 -3.64 -17.18 -20.64
N PHE A 50 -2.47 -17.41 -20.06
CA PHE A 50 -1.41 -18.18 -20.67
C PHE A 50 -0.66 -19.04 -19.65
N VAL A 51 0.06 -20.04 -20.16
CA VAL A 51 0.80 -21.00 -19.34
C VAL A 51 2.28 -20.94 -19.68
N VAL A 52 3.11 -20.95 -18.64
CA VAL A 52 4.57 -20.95 -18.74
C VAL A 52 5.12 -22.22 -18.11
N ASP A 53 5.83 -23.02 -18.91
CA ASP A 53 6.59 -24.18 -18.41
C ASP A 53 7.89 -23.72 -17.74
N TYR A 54 8.31 -24.43 -16.68
CA TYR A 54 9.58 -24.16 -16.00
C TYR A 54 10.37 -25.42 -15.67
N VAL A 55 11.68 -25.26 -15.52
CA VAL A 55 12.55 -26.30 -14.95
C VAL A 55 12.83 -26.01 -13.49
N TYR A 56 13.11 -24.74 -13.18
CA TYR A 56 13.24 -24.18 -11.85
C TYR A 56 12.31 -22.97 -11.72
N LEU A 57 11.62 -22.87 -10.59
CA LEU A 57 10.73 -21.75 -10.28
C LEU A 57 11.28 -20.98 -9.09
N VAL A 58 11.53 -19.68 -9.29
CA VAL A 58 11.91 -18.74 -8.22
C VAL A 58 10.71 -17.87 -7.91
N ILE A 59 10.24 -17.90 -6.66
CA ILE A 59 9.07 -17.13 -6.20
C ILE A 59 9.57 -15.96 -5.36
N ALA A 60 9.36 -14.74 -5.85
CA ALA A 60 9.78 -13.50 -5.21
C ALA A 60 8.65 -12.46 -5.16
N ILE A 61 7.41 -12.91 -4.91
CA ILE A 61 6.19 -12.08 -4.99
C ILE A 61 5.98 -11.14 -3.79
N GLY A 62 6.86 -11.22 -2.79
CA GLY A 62 6.74 -10.48 -1.54
C GLY A 62 5.57 -10.97 -0.68
N ALA A 63 5.05 -10.07 0.17
CA ALA A 63 3.92 -10.32 1.05
C ALA A 63 2.88 -9.20 0.93
N ARG A 64 1.62 -9.51 1.28
CA ARG A 64 0.55 -8.51 1.41
C ARG A 64 0.44 -8.06 2.86
N ALA A 65 -0.05 -6.85 3.07
CA ALA A 65 -0.40 -6.38 4.41
C ALA A 65 -1.47 -7.31 5.01
N ASN A 66 -1.23 -7.78 6.23
CA ASN A 66 -2.18 -8.62 6.95
C ASN A 66 -3.09 -7.73 7.81
N THR A 67 -4.40 -7.81 7.59
CA THR A 67 -5.40 -7.06 8.37
C THR A 67 -5.85 -7.82 9.61
N PHE A 68 -5.36 -9.05 9.82
CA PHE A 68 -5.75 -9.95 10.92
C PHE A 68 -7.27 -10.18 11.01
N ASN A 69 -7.99 -10.01 9.90
CA ASN A 69 -9.45 -10.03 9.82
C ASN A 69 -10.15 -9.08 10.81
N ILE A 70 -9.47 -8.02 11.25
CA ILE A 70 -10.08 -7.00 12.11
C ILE A 70 -11.13 -6.24 11.27
N PRO A 71 -12.42 -6.26 11.67
CA PRO A 71 -13.47 -5.59 10.92
C PRO A 71 -13.20 -4.09 10.78
N GLY A 72 -13.40 -3.54 9.58
CA GLY A 72 -13.23 -2.12 9.32
C GLY A 72 -11.82 -1.70 8.90
N VAL A 73 -10.80 -2.56 9.00
CA VAL A 73 -9.43 -2.19 8.61
C VAL A 73 -9.30 -2.00 7.09
N VAL A 74 -9.94 -2.86 6.29
CA VAL A 74 -9.86 -2.76 4.82
C VAL A 74 -10.61 -1.51 4.33
N GLU A 75 -11.70 -1.14 4.99
CA GLU A 75 -12.59 -0.06 4.61
C GLU A 75 -12.13 1.31 5.10
N ASN A 76 -11.52 1.37 6.30
CA ASN A 76 -11.22 2.63 6.98
C ASN A 76 -9.72 2.92 7.12
N CYS A 77 -8.82 1.95 6.88
CA CYS A 77 -7.39 2.18 6.95
C CYS A 77 -6.77 2.37 5.56
N HIS A 78 -5.76 3.23 5.49
CA HIS A 78 -5.00 3.46 4.28
C HIS A 78 -3.69 2.68 4.33
N LEU A 79 -3.41 1.91 3.27
CA LEU A 79 -2.08 1.37 3.05
C LEU A 79 -1.13 2.49 2.64
N LEU A 80 0.12 2.40 3.10
CA LEU A 80 1.17 3.43 2.98
C LEU A 80 1.32 4.04 1.57
N LYS A 81 1.05 3.27 0.51
CA LYS A 81 1.23 3.70 -0.89
C LYS A 81 0.33 4.86 -1.34
N ARG A 82 -0.72 5.23 -0.60
CA ARG A 82 -1.70 6.27 -1.03
C ARG A 82 -1.97 7.37 0.00
N ILE A 83 -1.19 7.44 1.07
CA ILE A 83 -1.54 8.26 2.25
C ILE A 83 -1.32 9.77 2.07
N ARG A 84 -0.36 10.19 1.26
CA ARG A 84 -0.03 11.62 1.09
C ARG A 84 -1.22 12.46 0.65
N ARG A 85 -2.00 11.99 -0.33
CA ARG A 85 -3.17 12.72 -0.83
C ARG A 85 -4.23 12.84 0.27
N THR A 86 -4.51 11.75 0.97
CA THR A 86 -5.47 11.73 2.09
C THR A 86 -5.10 12.72 3.18
N VAL A 87 -3.82 12.81 3.56
CA VAL A 87 -3.35 13.75 4.58
C VAL A 87 -3.61 15.19 4.14
N ILE A 88 -3.30 15.53 2.88
CA ILE A 88 -3.60 16.87 2.33
C ILE A 88 -5.10 17.14 2.36
N ASP A 89 -5.92 16.18 1.92
CA ASP A 89 -7.38 16.32 1.91
C ASP A 89 -7.93 16.54 3.33
N CYS A 90 -7.33 15.93 4.37
CA CYS A 90 -7.67 16.21 5.78
C CYS A 90 -7.38 17.67 6.17
N PHE A 91 -6.23 18.22 5.78
CA PHE A 91 -5.88 19.62 6.05
C PHE A 91 -6.76 20.61 5.28
N GLU A 92 -7.08 20.31 4.02
CA GLU A 92 -8.04 21.08 3.21
C GLU A 92 -9.42 21.07 3.88
N LYS A 93 -9.93 19.90 4.29
CA LYS A 93 -11.19 19.78 5.03
C LYS A 93 -11.14 20.61 6.30
N ALA A 94 -10.11 20.43 7.13
CA ALA A 94 -9.96 21.13 8.40
C ALA A 94 -9.85 22.65 8.26
N SER A 95 -9.67 23.18 7.04
CA SER A 95 -9.64 24.62 6.76
C SER A 95 -11.02 25.22 6.48
N LEU A 96 -12.03 24.38 6.18
CA LEU A 96 -13.40 24.83 5.93
C LEU A 96 -14.01 25.48 7.18
N SER A 97 -14.73 26.59 7.01
CA SER A 97 -15.39 27.31 8.11
C SER A 97 -16.58 26.56 8.72
N SER A 98 -17.08 25.54 8.03
CA SER A 98 -18.25 24.75 8.45
C SER A 98 -17.97 23.75 9.57
N LEU A 99 -16.69 23.46 9.87
CA LEU A 99 -16.31 22.50 10.91
C LEU A 99 -16.12 23.19 12.26
N THR A 100 -16.65 22.57 13.32
CA THR A 100 -16.33 22.94 14.70
C THR A 100 -14.90 22.57 15.07
N ASP A 101 -14.39 23.11 16.17
CA ASP A 101 -13.03 22.80 16.63
C ASP A 101 -12.88 21.32 17.00
N GLU A 102 -13.92 20.68 17.54
CA GLU A 102 -13.94 19.24 17.83
C GLU A 102 -13.84 18.41 16.55
N GLU A 103 -14.53 18.81 15.49
CA GLU A 103 -14.49 18.11 14.20
C GLU A 103 -13.13 18.28 13.52
N ARG A 104 -12.52 19.48 13.60
CA ARG A 104 -11.16 19.72 13.09
C ARG A 104 -10.14 18.82 13.79
N LYS A 105 -10.21 18.72 15.13
CA LYS A 105 -9.33 17.83 15.91
C LYS A 105 -9.47 16.38 15.49
N LYS A 106 -10.67 15.91 15.16
CA LYS A 106 -10.90 14.54 14.66
C LYS A 106 -10.29 14.33 13.27
N VAL A 107 -10.47 15.28 12.35
CA VAL A 107 -9.93 15.20 10.99
C VAL A 107 -8.40 15.24 10.98
N LEU A 108 -7.79 15.98 11.91
CA LEU A 108 -6.35 16.13 12.06
C LEU A 108 -5.72 15.15 13.07
N HIS A 109 -6.45 14.11 13.48
CA HIS A 109 -5.92 13.04 14.32
C HIS A 109 -5.51 11.86 13.45
N PHE A 110 -4.20 11.63 13.36
CA PHE A 110 -3.60 10.53 12.63
C PHE A 110 -3.22 9.39 13.57
N VAL A 111 -3.63 8.17 13.22
CA VAL A 111 -3.29 6.96 13.97
C VAL A 111 -2.50 6.03 13.08
N VAL A 112 -1.27 5.72 13.47
CA VAL A 112 -0.39 4.80 12.76
C VAL A 112 -0.42 3.46 13.48
N ILE A 113 -0.93 2.41 12.84
CA ILE A 113 -1.03 1.09 13.45
C ILE A 113 0.22 0.26 13.13
N GLY A 114 0.92 -0.18 14.17
CA GLY A 114 2.10 -1.04 14.08
C GLY A 114 3.38 -0.34 14.53
N GLY A 115 3.97 -0.83 15.62
CA GLY A 115 5.20 -0.30 16.21
C GLY A 115 6.50 -0.90 15.66
N GLY A 116 6.44 -1.64 14.55
CA GLY A 116 7.64 -2.16 13.87
C GLY A 116 8.43 -1.04 13.16
N PRO A 117 9.63 -1.35 12.62
CA PRO A 117 10.50 -0.35 11.99
C PRO A 117 9.78 0.52 10.94
N THR A 118 9.05 -0.10 10.01
CA THR A 118 8.27 0.61 8.99
C THR A 118 7.22 1.54 9.57
N GLY A 119 6.55 1.15 10.67
CA GLY A 119 5.52 1.97 11.30
C GLY A 119 6.10 3.14 12.08
N VAL A 120 7.23 2.93 12.77
CA VAL A 120 7.97 3.98 13.48
C VAL A 120 8.54 5.01 12.50
N GLU A 121 9.23 4.56 11.45
CA GLU A 121 9.77 5.44 10.40
C GLU A 121 8.66 6.23 9.73
N PHE A 122 7.55 5.57 9.36
CA PHE A 122 6.42 6.25 8.76
C PHE A 122 5.77 7.28 9.71
N ALA A 123 5.64 6.96 11.01
CA ALA A 123 5.12 7.90 11.98
C ALA A 123 6.03 9.13 12.13
N ALA A 124 7.35 8.95 12.11
CA ALA A 124 8.31 10.06 12.15
C ALA A 124 8.19 10.96 10.90
N GLU A 125 8.22 10.38 9.71
CA GLU A 125 8.06 11.13 8.45
C GLU A 125 6.70 11.83 8.36
N LEU A 126 5.63 11.16 8.81
CA LEU A 126 4.31 11.76 8.86
C LEU A 126 4.27 12.93 9.84
N HIS A 127 4.88 12.78 11.02
CA HIS A 127 4.97 13.83 12.03
C HIS A 127 5.63 15.09 11.46
N ASP A 128 6.77 14.93 10.80
CA ASP A 128 7.51 16.06 10.23
C ASP A 128 6.72 16.71 9.10
N TYR A 129 6.10 15.89 8.23
CA TYR A 129 5.24 16.39 7.17
C TYR A 129 4.04 17.20 7.69
N VAL A 130 3.35 16.72 8.72
CA VAL A 130 2.16 17.40 9.24
C VAL A 130 2.49 18.58 10.13
N ASN A 131 3.60 18.57 10.89
CA ASN A 131 3.96 19.62 11.85
C ASN A 131 4.95 20.65 11.32
N GLU A 132 5.67 20.37 10.24
CA GLU A 132 6.65 21.31 9.68
C GLU A 132 6.21 21.87 8.33
N ASP A 133 5.73 21.01 7.42
CA ASP A 133 5.36 21.43 6.07
C ASP A 133 3.91 21.93 5.98
N LEU A 134 2.94 21.09 6.37
CA LEU A 134 1.54 21.40 6.15
C LEU A 134 1.02 22.54 7.02
N VAL A 135 1.54 22.71 8.25
CA VAL A 135 1.17 23.87 9.08
C VAL A 135 1.62 25.21 8.50
N ARG A 136 2.65 25.24 7.65
CA ARG A 136 3.05 26.49 6.95
C ARG A 136 1.98 26.91 5.95
N LEU A 137 1.34 25.94 5.30
CA LEU A 137 0.25 26.16 4.35
C LEU A 137 -1.09 26.35 5.06
N TYR A 138 -1.29 25.73 6.21
CA TYR A 138 -2.53 25.76 6.99
C TYR A 138 -2.27 26.14 8.46
N PRO A 139 -1.94 27.41 8.77
CA PRO A 139 -1.51 27.82 10.12
C PRO A 139 -2.54 27.56 11.22
N LYS A 140 -3.84 27.58 10.88
CA LYS A 140 -4.94 27.33 11.83
C LYS A 140 -5.00 25.87 12.31
N ALA A 141 -4.34 24.94 11.61
CA ALA A 141 -4.33 23.53 11.96
C ALA A 141 -3.24 23.17 12.97
N LYS A 142 -2.23 24.04 13.16
CA LYS A 142 -0.98 23.72 13.89
C LYS A 142 -1.22 23.11 15.27
N ASP A 143 -2.08 23.72 16.07
CA ASP A 143 -2.32 23.27 17.46
C ASP A 143 -3.41 22.19 17.57
N LEU A 144 -3.95 21.75 16.43
CA LEU A 144 -5.04 20.77 16.34
C LEU A 144 -4.56 19.39 15.87
N VAL A 145 -3.36 19.31 15.28
CA VAL A 145 -2.78 18.05 14.81
C VAL A 145 -2.45 17.15 16.00
N LYS A 146 -2.88 15.91 15.92
CA LYS A 146 -2.55 14.87 16.89
C LYS A 146 -2.07 13.63 16.15
N MET A 147 -1.02 13.00 16.67
CA MET A 147 -0.57 11.70 16.18
C MET A 147 -0.60 10.67 17.32
N THR A 148 -0.96 9.43 17.00
CA THR A 148 -0.93 8.32 17.96
C THR A 148 -0.36 7.09 17.29
N LEU A 149 0.66 6.51 17.91
CA LEU A 149 1.28 5.25 17.51
C LEU A 149 0.99 4.22 18.61
N PRO A 150 -0.15 3.51 18.57
CA PRO A 150 -0.39 2.42 19.50
C PRO A 150 0.66 1.32 19.28
N GLU A 151 1.31 0.94 20.37
CA GLU A 151 2.12 -0.26 20.41
C GLU A 151 1.19 -1.48 20.34
N GLN A 152 1.52 -2.45 19.50
CA GLN A 152 0.77 -3.72 19.48
C GLN A 152 1.08 -4.48 20.77
N GLN A 153 0.22 -4.36 21.77
CA GLN A 153 0.08 -5.44 22.74
C GLN A 153 -0.54 -6.61 21.99
N ILE A 154 0.27 -7.64 21.77
CA ILE A 154 -0.17 -8.92 21.24
C ILE A 154 -1.17 -9.48 22.25
N ILE A 155 -2.46 -9.29 22.00
CA ILE A 155 -3.51 -10.08 22.64
C ILE A 155 -3.77 -11.24 21.67
N PHE A 156 -3.16 -12.38 21.98
CA PHE A 156 -3.54 -13.67 21.40
C PHE A 156 -4.90 -14.11 21.92
#